data_AF-A0A371SAK3-F1
#
_entry.id   AF-A0A371SAK3-F1
#
_cell.length_a   1.000
_cell.length_b   1.000
_cell.length_c   1.000
_cell.angle_alpha   90.00
_cell.angle_beta   90.00
_cell.angle_gamma   90.00
#
_symmetry.space_group_name_H-M   'P 1'
#
loop_
_entity.id
_entity.type
_entity.pdbx_description
1 polymer ?
#
loop_
_entity_poly.entity_id
_entity_poly.type
_entity_poly.pdbx_seq_one_letter_code
_entity_poly.pdbx_strand_id
1 'polypeptide(L)'
;MSLIGDIKSIAEVVQKADNIELYGKILNLQAEAMDMTQKLNELKEENKALKEKLETKGKLTFKNQMYFLDEDSEPFCSSCWDVKSKLVRLHGDGESWFQCPSCKTVVNNTEYNTSSSGYSDFFG
;
A
#
# COMPACT_ATOMS: atom_id res chain seq x y z
N MET A 1 -24.07 -19.29 4.22
CA MET A 1 -24.93 -19.69 3.10
C MET A 1 -24.62 -18.77 1.94
N SER A 2 -24.41 -19.31 0.74
CA SER A 2 -24.08 -18.51 -0.45
C SER A 2 -25.38 -18.01 -1.07
N LEU A 3 -25.53 -16.69 -1.23
CA LEU A 3 -26.71 -16.04 -1.84
C LEU A 3 -27.11 -16.68 -3.18
N ILE A 4 -26.11 -17.16 -3.93
CA ILE A 4 -26.29 -17.83 -5.23
C ILE A 4 -27.02 -19.18 -5.06
N GLY A 5 -26.78 -19.89 -3.97
CA GLY A 5 -27.46 -21.17 -3.66
C GLY A 5 -28.95 -20.98 -3.36
N ASP A 6 -29.30 -19.88 -2.69
CA ASP A 6 -30.69 -19.54 -2.37
C ASP A 6 -31.45 -19.13 -3.64
N ILE A 7 -30.83 -18.35 -4.54
CA ILE A 7 -31.40 -17.95 -5.84
C ILE A 7 -31.66 -19.18 -6.72
N LYS A 8 -30.72 -20.13 -6.79
CA LYS A 8 -30.89 -21.36 -7.57
C LYS A 8 -32.07 -22.20 -7.06
N SER A 9 -32.23 -22.30 -5.75
CA SER A 9 -33.33 -23.04 -5.14
C SER A 9 -34.69 -22.41 -5.47
N ILE A 10 -34.78 -21.07 -5.48
CA ILE A 10 -35.99 -20.33 -5.89
C ILE A 10 -36.27 -20.54 -7.37
N ALA A 11 -35.23 -20.53 -8.23
CA ALA A 11 -35.36 -20.77 -9.66
C ALA A 11 -35.98 -22.15 -9.96
N GLU A 12 -35.55 -23.20 -9.23
CA GLU A 12 -36.08 -24.57 -9.38
C GLU A 12 -37.55 -24.68 -8.95
N VAL A 13 -37.96 -23.92 -7.92
CA VAL A 13 -39.38 -23.87 -7.48
C VAL A 13 -40.24 -23.15 -8.52
N VAL A 14 -39.75 -22.05 -9.09
CA VAL A 14 -40.48 -21.27 -10.09
C VAL A 14 -40.57 -21.98 -11.44
N GLN A 15 -39.52 -22.74 -11.82
CA GLN A 15 -39.56 -23.60 -13.00
C GLN A 15 -40.67 -24.65 -12.91
N LYS A 16 -40.87 -25.25 -11.72
CA LYS A 16 -41.96 -26.22 -11.48
C LYS A 16 -43.35 -25.60 -11.51
N ALA A 17 -43.46 -24.28 -11.41
CA ALA A 17 -44.71 -23.53 -11.49
C ALA A 17 -45.06 -23.08 -12.93
N ASP A 18 -44.30 -23.51 -13.95
CA ASP A 18 -44.45 -23.17 -15.38
C ASP A 18 -44.47 -21.65 -15.68
N ASN A 19 -43.93 -20.82 -14.78
CA ASN A 19 -43.86 -19.39 -14.98
C ASN A 19 -42.50 -19.00 -15.60
N ILE A 20 -42.42 -19.21 -16.92
CA ILE A 20 -41.22 -18.96 -17.74
C ILE A 20 -40.72 -17.50 -17.61
N GLU A 21 -41.64 -16.54 -17.47
CA GLU A 21 -41.28 -15.13 -17.34
C GLU A 21 -40.60 -14.83 -15.99
N LEU A 22 -41.10 -15.41 -14.90
CA LEU A 22 -40.45 -15.32 -13.58
C LEU A 22 -39.10 -16.04 -13.56
N TYR A 23 -38.98 -17.18 -14.24
CA TYR A 23 -37.72 -17.90 -14.36
C TYR A 23 -36.64 -17.05 -15.06
N GLY A 24 -37.00 -16.35 -16.14
CA GLY A 24 -36.10 -15.40 -16.81
C GLY A 24 -35.65 -14.25 -15.91
N LYS A 25 -36.55 -13.68 -15.10
CA LYS A 25 -36.22 -12.62 -14.13
C LYS A 25 -35.26 -13.12 -13.05
N ILE A 26 -35.42 -14.35 -12.58
CA ILE A 26 -34.52 -14.96 -11.58
C ILE A 26 -33.13 -15.21 -12.15
N LEU A 27 -33.01 -15.68 -13.39
CA LEU A 27 -31.71 -15.86 -14.04
C LEU A 27 -30.97 -14.54 -14.24
N ASN A 28 -31.69 -13.47 -14.62
CA ASN A 28 -31.09 -12.15 -14.72
C ASN A 28 -30.60 -11.64 -13.36
N LEU A 29 -31.41 -11.78 -12.31
CA LEU A 29 -31.02 -11.45 -10.94
C LEU A 29 -29.81 -12.27 -10.47
N GLN A 30 -29.72 -13.55 -10.87
CA GLN A 30 -28.57 -14.38 -10.57
C GLN A 30 -27.30 -13.85 -11.25
N ALA A 31 -27.39 -13.48 -12.52
CA ALA A 31 -26.27 -12.91 -13.27
C ALA A 31 -25.80 -11.59 -12.66
N GLU A 32 -26.73 -10.69 -12.30
CA GLU A 32 -26.42 -9.43 -11.62
C GLU A 32 -25.79 -9.66 -10.24
N ALA A 33 -26.30 -10.62 -9.46
CA ALA A 33 -25.74 -10.97 -8.16
C ALA A 33 -24.32 -11.55 -8.28
N MET A 34 -24.04 -12.32 -9.33
CA MET A 34 -22.71 -12.85 -9.61
C MET A 34 -21.73 -11.73 -9.98
N ASP A 35 -22.11 -10.82 -10.88
CA ASP A 35 -21.31 -9.65 -11.25
C ASP A 35 -21.02 -8.74 -10.03
N MET A 36 -22.04 -8.50 -9.20
CA MET A 36 -21.87 -7.73 -7.97
C MET A 36 -20.94 -8.42 -6.97
N THR A 37 -21.03 -9.75 -6.84
CA THR A 37 -20.14 -10.53 -5.96
C THR A 37 -18.70 -10.48 -6.47
N GLN A 38 -18.49 -10.57 -7.79
CA GLN A 38 -17.16 -10.44 -8.39
C GLN A 38 -16.56 -9.06 -8.11
N LYS A 39 -17.31 -7.98 -8.39
CA LYS A 39 -16.87 -6.61 -8.09
C LYS A 39 -16.57 -6.42 -6.61
N LEU A 40 -17.40 -6.95 -5.71
CA LEU A 40 -17.14 -6.89 -4.26
C LEU A 40 -15.84 -7.58 -3.87
N ASN A 41 -15.50 -8.70 -4.51
CA ASN A 41 -14.24 -9.40 -4.26
C ASN A 41 -13.05 -8.59 -4.80
N GLU A 42 -13.14 -8.08 -6.03
CA GLU A 42 -12.11 -7.20 -6.63
C GLU A 42 -11.86 -5.97 -5.75
N LEU A 43 -12.92 -5.27 -5.35
CA LEU A 43 -12.83 -4.12 -4.43
C LEU A 43 -12.25 -4.50 -3.07
N LYS A 44 -12.56 -5.68 -2.51
CA LYS A 44 -11.97 -6.14 -1.24
C LYS A 44 -10.48 -6.43 -1.39
N GLU A 45 -10.07 -7.05 -2.49
CA GLU A 45 -8.66 -7.31 -2.79
C GLU A 45 -7.88 -6.02 -2.97
N GLU A 46 -8.41 -5.06 -3.73
CA GLU A 46 -7.84 -3.73 -3.88
C GLU A 46 -7.76 -3.00 -2.54
N ASN A 47 -8.82 -3.04 -1.72
CA ASN A 47 -8.84 -2.41 -0.41
C ASN A 47 -7.79 -3.03 0.52
N LYS A 48 -7.63 -4.37 0.49
CA LYS A 48 -6.61 -5.07 1.25
C LYS A 48 -5.20 -4.67 0.80
N ALA A 49 -4.94 -4.66 -0.51
CA ALA A 49 -3.65 -4.26 -1.06
C ALA A 49 -3.31 -2.79 -0.75
N LEU A 50 -4.31 -1.89 -0.80
CA LEU A 50 -4.14 -0.49 -0.42
C LEU A 50 -3.91 -0.32 1.08
N LYS A 51 -4.62 -1.08 1.94
CA LYS A 51 -4.38 -1.10 3.39
C LYS A 51 -2.98 -1.60 3.73
N GLU A 52 -2.52 -2.67 3.11
CA GLU A 52 -1.15 -3.18 3.29
C GLU A 52 -0.09 -2.12 2.88
N LYS A 53 -0.31 -1.42 1.76
CA LYS A 53 0.52 -0.29 1.34
C LYS A 53 0.50 0.88 2.34
N LEU A 54 -0.64 1.13 2.99
CA LEU A 54 -0.79 2.20 3.98
C LEU A 54 -0.20 1.83 5.35
N GLU A 55 -0.31 0.58 5.80
CA GLU A 55 0.31 0.12 7.05
C GLU A 55 1.84 0.27 7.01
N THR A 56 2.45 0.11 5.84
CA THR A 56 3.89 0.33 5.67
C THR A 56 4.25 1.83 5.79
N LYS A 57 3.32 2.75 5.48
CA LYS A 57 3.49 4.20 5.65
C LYS A 57 3.23 4.69 7.07
N GLY A 58 2.36 4.01 7.82
CA GLY A 58 1.88 4.45 9.13
C GLY A 58 2.88 4.31 10.29
N LYS A 59 3.96 3.55 10.11
CA LYS A 59 5.00 3.30 11.14
C LYS A 59 6.28 4.08 10.92
N LEU A 60 6.30 4.98 9.93
CA LEU A 60 7.50 5.71 9.51
C LEU A 60 7.45 7.15 10.02
N THR A 61 8.33 7.49 10.94
CA THR A 61 8.54 8.84 11.42
C THR A 61 9.60 9.53 10.57
N PHE A 62 9.26 10.64 9.93
CA PHE A 62 10.23 11.45 9.17
C PHE A 62 10.94 12.45 10.10
N LYS A 63 12.27 12.31 10.25
CA LYS A 63 13.10 13.23 11.03
C LYS A 63 14.47 13.41 10.35
N ASN A 64 15.01 14.63 10.36
CA ASN A 64 16.35 14.96 9.84
C ASN A 64 16.62 14.45 8.42
N GLN A 65 15.63 14.57 7.53
CA GLN A 65 15.69 14.13 6.12
C GLN A 65 15.78 12.59 5.94
N MET A 66 15.47 11.83 7.00
CA MET A 66 15.49 10.37 7.04
C MET A 66 14.15 9.85 7.57
N TYR A 67 13.83 8.58 7.27
CA TYR A 67 12.70 7.89 7.89
C TYR A 67 13.18 6.95 8.99
N PHE A 68 12.44 6.85 10.08
CA PHE A 68 12.67 5.92 11.18
C PHE A 68 11.44 5.04 11.35
N LEU A 69 11.63 3.75 11.64
CA LEU A 69 10.56 2.88 12.09
C LEU A 69 10.47 2.98 13.62
N ASP A 70 9.27 3.03 14.19
CA ASP A 70 9.06 3.26 15.64
C ASP A 70 9.80 2.25 16.56
N GLU A 71 10.22 1.10 16.04
CA GLU A 71 10.96 0.06 16.77
C GLU A 71 12.46 -0.03 16.43
N ASP A 72 12.93 0.60 15.35
CA ASP A 72 14.29 0.45 14.82
C ASP A 72 15.08 1.77 14.96
N SER A 73 16.28 1.72 15.55
CA SER A 73 17.15 2.90 15.70
C SER A 73 17.91 3.28 14.43
N GLU A 74 17.79 2.49 13.36
CA GLU A 74 18.51 2.70 12.10
C GLU A 74 17.68 3.50 11.09
N PRO A 75 18.26 4.55 10.46
CA PRO A 75 17.54 5.40 9.54
C PRO A 75 17.42 4.80 8.13
N PHE A 76 16.30 5.10 7.48
CA PHE A 76 15.98 4.74 6.09
C PHE A 76 16.04 5.95 5.17
N CYS A 77 16.35 5.70 3.89
CA CYS A 77 16.47 6.72 2.88
C CYS A 77 15.10 7.28 2.46
N SER A 78 14.90 8.59 2.66
CA SER A 78 13.71 9.34 2.24
C SER A 78 13.46 9.30 0.74
N SER A 79 14.48 9.59 -0.07
CA SER A 79 14.37 9.57 -1.54
C SER A 79 13.96 8.18 -2.08
N CYS A 80 14.50 7.10 -1.51
CA CYS A 80 14.12 5.74 -1.93
C CYS A 80 12.68 5.40 -1.53
N TRP A 81 12.22 5.89 -0.38
CA TRP A 81 10.85 5.70 0.06
C TRP A 81 9.86 6.53 -0.77
N ASP A 82 10.13 7.81 -0.98
CA ASP A 82 9.20 8.72 -1.66
C ASP A 82 9.07 8.41 -3.15
N VAL A 83 10.20 8.11 -3.82
CA VAL A 83 10.23 7.90 -5.28
C VAL A 83 9.92 6.45 -5.64
N LYS A 84 10.45 5.49 -4.88
CA LYS A 84 10.39 4.06 -5.23
C LYS A 84 9.52 3.24 -4.28
N SER A 85 9.02 3.82 -3.19
CA SER A 85 8.34 3.11 -2.10
C SER A 85 9.14 1.91 -1.58
N LYS A 86 10.47 2.06 -1.53
CA LYS A 86 11.39 1.04 -1.02
C LYS A 86 12.09 1.56 0.23
N LEU A 87 11.96 0.82 1.32
CA LEU A 87 12.72 1.04 2.55
C LEU A 87 14.14 0.53 2.35
N VAL A 88 15.05 1.46 2.08
CA VAL A 88 16.50 1.18 1.94
C VAL A 88 17.20 1.75 3.16
N ARG A 89 17.88 0.91 3.92
CA ARG A 89 18.69 1.33 5.07
C ARG A 89 19.83 2.24 4.60
N LEU A 90 20.05 3.32 5.34
CA LEU A 90 21.20 4.19 5.13
C LEU A 90 22.42 3.58 5.82
N HIS A 91 23.58 3.69 5.18
CA HIS A 91 24.86 3.25 5.74
C HIS A 91 25.70 4.47 6.08
N GLY A 92 26.44 4.45 7.18
CA GLY A 92 27.20 5.61 7.62
C GLY A 92 28.03 5.32 8.86
N ASP A 93 28.53 6.37 9.48
CA ASP A 93 29.18 6.29 10.79
C ASP A 93 28.18 6.18 11.96
N GLY A 94 26.88 6.24 11.66
CA GLY A 94 25.80 6.16 12.65
C GLY A 94 25.52 7.47 13.37
N GLU A 95 26.29 8.52 13.12
CA GLU A 95 26.23 9.78 13.88
C GLU A 95 26.19 11.02 12.97
N SER A 96 27.16 11.17 12.06
CA SER A 96 27.39 12.43 11.34
C SER A 96 26.90 12.39 9.89
N TRP A 97 27.16 11.28 9.19
CA TRP A 97 26.84 11.16 7.77
C TRP A 97 26.24 9.81 7.45
N PHE A 98 25.26 9.84 6.56
CA PHE A 98 24.51 8.67 6.10
C PHE A 98 24.45 8.69 4.58
N GLN A 99 24.70 7.55 3.95
CA GLN A 99 24.64 7.37 2.52
C GLN A 99 23.76 6.18 2.14
N CYS A 100 22.88 6.39 1.17
CA CYS A 100 22.06 5.31 0.63
C CYS A 100 22.85 4.46 -0.37
N PRO A 101 22.94 3.13 -0.21
CA PRO A 101 23.60 2.26 -1.17
C PRO A 101 22.87 2.18 -2.52
N SER A 102 21.56 2.49 -2.57
CA SER A 102 20.76 2.36 -3.80
C SER A 102 20.78 3.62 -4.68
N CYS A 103 20.58 4.80 -4.10
CA CYS A 103 20.50 6.06 -4.85
C CYS A 103 21.70 6.99 -4.65
N LYS A 104 22.66 6.62 -3.77
CA LYS A 104 23.84 7.40 -3.41
C LYS A 104 23.56 8.75 -2.76
N THR A 105 22.31 9.04 -2.39
CA THR A 105 21.95 10.23 -1.60
C THR A 105 22.71 10.22 -0.28
N VAL A 106 23.33 11.35 0.03
CA VAL A 106 24.04 11.59 1.29
C VAL A 106 23.19 12.54 2.14
N VAL A 107 23.00 12.17 3.40
CA VAL A 107 22.31 12.98 4.40
C VAL A 107 23.28 13.21 5.56
N ASN A 108 23.51 14.47 5.90
CA ASN A 108 24.31 14.85 7.06
C ASN A 108 23.38 15.15 8.23
N ASN A 109 23.59 14.50 9.37
CA ASN A 109 22.78 14.70 10.58
C ASN A 109 23.32 15.90 11.37
N THR A 110 23.18 17.10 10.82
CA THR A 110 23.71 18.34 11.42
C THR A 110 22.77 18.91 12.48
N GLU A 111 22.46 18.17 13.54
CA GLU A 111 21.92 18.74 14.79
C GLU A 111 23.03 19.25 15.74
N TYR A 112 24.31 19.13 15.37
CA TYR A 112 25.45 19.70 16.12
C TYR A 112 26.51 20.33 15.20
N ASN A 113 26.15 21.36 14.42
CA ASN A 113 27.19 22.29 13.95
C ASN A 113 26.67 23.69 13.61
N THR A 114 26.13 24.39 14.61
CA THR A 114 26.26 25.86 14.65
C THR A 114 27.62 26.23 15.22
N SER A 115 28.72 25.91 14.52
CA SER A 115 29.96 26.72 14.54
C SER A 115 30.98 26.17 13.53
N SER A 116 31.22 26.96 12.49
CA SER A 116 32.45 27.03 11.68
C SER A 116 32.96 25.77 10.96
N SER A 117 32.84 25.74 9.63
CA SER A 117 33.98 26.04 8.73
C SER A 117 33.75 25.51 7.30
N GLY A 118 33.74 26.44 6.34
CA GLY A 118 34.38 26.25 5.03
C GLY A 118 33.66 25.40 3.96
N TYR A 119 32.74 26.01 3.22
CA TYR A 119 32.54 25.64 1.81
C TYR A 119 33.54 26.45 0.96
N SER A 120 34.73 25.89 0.79
CA SER A 120 35.50 25.99 -0.46
C SER A 120 35.64 24.54 -0.93
N ASP A 121 35.37 24.15 -2.16
CA ASP A 121 35.99 24.62 -3.39
C ASP A 121 34.98 24.48 -4.55
N PHE A 122 34.70 25.51 -5.33
CA PHE A 122 35.48 25.94 -6.50
C PHE A 122 35.68 24.82 -7.53
N PHE A 123 34.76 24.79 -8.50
CA PHE A 123 34.95 24.11 -9.78
C PHE A 123 36.24 24.60 -10.45
N GLY A 124 37.12 23.65 -10.79
CA GLY A 124 38.20 23.80 -11.76
C GLY A 124 37.83 23.09 -13.05
#